data_AF-A0AA88SBE1-F1
#
_entry.id   AF-A0AA88SBE1-F1
#
_cell.length_a   1.000
_cell.length_b   1.000
_cell.length_c   1.000
_cell.angle_alpha   90.00
_cell.angle_beta   90.00
_cell.angle_gamma   90.00
#
_symmetry.space_group_name_H-M   'P 1'
#
loop_
_entity.id
_entity.type
_entity.pdbx_description
1 polymer ?
#
loop_
_entity_poly.entity_id
_entity_poly.type
_entity_poly.pdbx_seq_one_letter_code
_entity_poly.pdbx_strand_id
1 'polypeptide(L)'
;MTKPIREQAITDLYYSSLPKKICIADLGCSSGPNTLFVVSELIKTVSTICKKLGHDQSPEFQVYLNDLPGNDFNTIFRSWPRFHANLRNEMGSALGPCFFTGTSGSFYDRLFATESLHFVHSSYSLHFLSKVFDGIESNKQNIYMASTSPQSVVKTYYDQFQTYF
;
A
#
# COMPACT_ATOMS: atom_id res chain seq x y z
N MET A 1 9.73 -5.85 -11.33
CA MET A 1 10.82 -6.23 -10.42
C MET A 1 10.34 -6.42 -8.97
N THR A 2 9.35 -5.68 -8.47
CA THR A 2 8.91 -5.72 -7.05
C THR A 2 7.94 -6.86 -6.68
N LYS A 3 7.26 -7.47 -7.67
CA LYS A 3 6.29 -8.55 -7.42
C LYS A 3 6.84 -9.73 -6.60
N PRO A 4 8.00 -10.34 -6.95
CA PRO A 4 8.53 -11.47 -6.18
C PRO A 4 8.84 -11.11 -4.71
N ILE A 5 9.26 -9.87 -4.46
CA ILE A 5 9.59 -9.38 -3.11
C ILE A 5 8.32 -9.31 -2.25
N ARG A 6 7.23 -8.74 -2.78
CA ARG A 6 5.95 -8.69 -2.03
C ARG A 6 5.36 -10.08 -1.80
N GLU A 7 5.47 -10.97 -2.79
CA GLU A 7 4.97 -12.34 -2.68
C GLU A 7 5.73 -13.12 -1.60
N GLN A 8 7.06 -12.99 -1.56
CA GLN A 8 7.88 -13.60 -0.52
C GLN A 8 7.51 -13.05 0.86
N ALA A 9 7.40 -11.72 1.01
CA ALA A 9 7.10 -11.10 2.30
C ALA A 9 5.74 -11.53 2.88
N ILE A 10 4.68 -11.56 2.07
CA ILE A 10 3.36 -12.02 2.55
C ILE A 10 3.34 -13.54 2.78
N THR A 11 4.15 -14.30 2.03
CA THR A 11 4.32 -15.74 2.24
C THR A 11 4.95 -16.02 3.60
N ASP A 12 6.06 -15.36 3.91
CA ASP A 12 6.76 -15.49 5.19
C ASP A 12 5.87 -15.05 6.36
N LEU A 13 5.14 -13.94 6.19
CA LEU A 13 4.15 -13.50 7.17
C LEU A 13 3.11 -14.59 7.44
N TYR A 14 2.53 -15.17 6.39
CA TYR A 14 1.48 -16.18 6.56
C TYR A 14 2.01 -17.44 7.25
N TYR A 15 3.18 -17.93 6.87
CA TYR A 15 3.78 -19.11 7.52
C TYR A 15 4.17 -18.87 8.98
N SER A 16 4.55 -17.63 9.34
CA SER A 16 4.98 -17.32 10.71
C SER A 16 3.87 -17.42 11.75
N SER A 17 2.60 -17.21 11.35
CA SER A 17 1.49 -17.05 12.31
C SER A 17 0.19 -17.77 11.90
N LEU A 18 0.07 -18.23 10.66
CA LEU A 18 -1.13 -18.86 10.07
C LEU A 18 -2.43 -18.15 10.51
N PRO A 19 -2.51 -16.82 10.36
CA PRO A 19 -3.57 -16.04 10.97
C PRO A 19 -4.91 -16.33 10.30
N LYS A 20 -6.00 -16.33 11.08
CA LYS A 20 -7.38 -16.46 10.56
C LYS A 20 -7.89 -15.20 9.87
N LYS A 21 -7.23 -14.06 10.14
CA LYS A 21 -7.51 -12.75 9.56
C LYS A 21 -6.20 -12.06 9.20
N ILE A 22 -6.14 -11.43 8.03
CA ILE A 22 -5.02 -10.60 7.60
C ILE A 22 -5.52 -9.19 7.34
N CYS A 23 -4.91 -8.23 8.02
CA CYS A 23 -5.13 -6.81 7.81
C CYS A 23 -3.99 -6.25 6.95
N ILE A 24 -4.34 -5.71 5.78
CA ILE A 24 -3.42 -5.18 4.78
C ILE A 24 -3.68 -3.68 4.63
N ALA A 25 -2.65 -2.86 4.65
CA ALA A 25 -2.74 -1.45 4.24
C ALA A 25 -1.91 -1.18 2.98
N ASP A 26 -2.50 -0.49 2.01
CA ASP A 26 -1.81 0.08 0.84
C ASP A 26 -1.72 1.60 1.00
N LEU A 27 -0.50 2.11 1.27
CA LEU A 27 -0.25 3.52 1.58
C LEU A 27 0.15 4.31 0.33
N GLY A 28 -0.66 5.31 0.00
CA GLY A 28 -0.58 6.06 -1.26
C GLY A 28 -1.14 5.24 -2.42
N CYS A 29 -2.40 4.83 -2.29
CA CYS A 29 -3.06 3.90 -3.18
C CYS A 29 -3.46 4.53 -4.53
N SER A 30 -3.56 5.86 -4.61
CA SER A 30 -4.12 6.63 -5.72
C SER A 30 -5.56 6.20 -6.06
N SER A 31 -6.01 6.40 -7.30
CA SER A 31 -7.37 6.10 -7.77
C SER A 31 -7.43 5.20 -9.01
N GLY A 32 -6.28 4.73 -9.48
CA GLY A 32 -6.15 3.97 -10.72
C GLY A 32 -6.43 2.47 -10.57
N PRO A 33 -6.47 1.72 -11.69
CA PRO A 33 -6.63 0.26 -11.66
C PRO A 33 -5.52 -0.47 -10.89
N ASN A 34 -4.34 0.16 -10.74
CA ASN A 34 -3.21 -0.40 -10.01
C ASN A 34 -3.50 -0.61 -8.52
N THR A 35 -4.35 0.24 -7.92
CA THR A 35 -4.70 0.19 -6.48
C THR A 35 -5.21 -1.19 -6.08
N LEU A 36 -6.22 -1.68 -6.80
CA LEU A 36 -6.85 -2.97 -6.49
C LEU A 36 -6.02 -4.14 -7.01
N PHE A 37 -5.20 -3.93 -8.04
CA PHE A 37 -4.35 -4.96 -8.62
C PHE A 37 -3.35 -5.52 -7.59
N VAL A 38 -2.61 -4.65 -6.89
CA VAL A 38 -1.59 -5.11 -5.93
C VAL A 38 -2.22 -5.91 -4.79
N VAL A 39 -3.33 -5.41 -4.23
CA VAL A 39 -4.06 -6.12 -3.18
C VAL A 39 -4.56 -7.48 -3.67
N SER A 40 -5.05 -7.55 -4.92
CA SER A 40 -5.50 -8.82 -5.51
C SER A 40 -4.37 -9.85 -5.57
N GLU A 41 -3.14 -9.42 -5.88
CA GLU A 41 -1.99 -10.31 -5.92
C GLU A 41 -1.65 -10.84 -4.53
N LEU A 42 -1.64 -9.98 -3.50
CA LEU A 42 -1.39 -10.40 -2.11
C LEU A 42 -2.43 -11.43 -1.64
N ILE A 43 -3.71 -11.19 -1.89
CA ILE A 43 -4.80 -12.13 -1.56
C ILE A 43 -4.59 -13.46 -2.28
N LYS A 44 -4.31 -13.43 -3.59
CA LYS A 44 -4.05 -14.63 -4.40
C LYS A 44 -2.86 -15.43 -3.90
N THR A 45 -1.77 -14.77 -3.49
CA THR A 45 -0.59 -15.42 -2.92
C THR A 45 -0.95 -16.19 -1.66
N VAL A 46 -1.63 -15.52 -0.70
CA VAL A 46 -2.07 -16.17 0.55
C VAL A 46 -3.01 -17.34 0.28
N SER A 47 -4.01 -17.17 -0.57
CA SER A 47 -4.94 -18.26 -0.89
C SER A 47 -4.27 -19.42 -1.62
N THR A 48 -3.25 -19.15 -2.44
CA THR A 48 -2.44 -20.21 -3.06
C THR A 48 -1.66 -21.01 -2.01
N ILE A 49 -1.11 -20.34 -1.00
CA ILE A 49 -0.44 -21.00 0.13
C ILE A 49 -1.45 -21.84 0.92
N CYS A 50 -2.62 -21.29 1.23
CA CYS A 50 -3.69 -22.02 1.93
C CYS A 50 -4.06 -23.32 1.21
N LYS A 51 -4.23 -23.27 -0.12
CA LYS A 51 -4.49 -24.46 -0.95
C LYS A 51 -3.35 -25.49 -0.85
N LYS A 52 -2.09 -25.06 -0.87
CA LYS A 52 -0.92 -25.95 -0.72
C LYS A 52 -0.87 -26.61 0.66
N LEU A 53 -1.37 -25.93 1.69
CA LEU A 53 -1.47 -26.45 3.05
C LEU A 53 -2.73 -27.30 3.30
N GLY A 54 -3.58 -27.48 2.28
CA GLY A 54 -4.81 -28.26 2.40
C GLY A 54 -5.92 -27.53 3.17
N HIS A 55 -5.87 -26.20 3.28
CA HIS A 55 -6.95 -25.41 3.86
C HIS A 55 -8.08 -25.25 2.84
N ASP A 56 -9.32 -25.45 3.28
CA ASP A 56 -10.51 -25.30 2.43
C ASP A 56 -10.73 -23.85 1.97
N GLN A 57 -10.35 -22.88 2.81
CA GLN A 57 -10.50 -21.45 2.54
C GLN A 57 -9.28 -20.66 3.01
N SER A 58 -9.04 -19.53 2.34
CA SER A 58 -8.11 -18.52 2.82
C SER A 58 -8.65 -17.78 4.05
N PRO A 59 -7.79 -17.09 4.82
CA PRO A 59 -8.24 -16.24 5.92
C PRO A 59 -9.18 -15.11 5.45
N GLU A 60 -9.82 -14.47 6.44
CA GLU A 60 -10.48 -13.19 6.23
C GLU A 60 -9.46 -12.11 5.87
N PHE A 61 -9.78 -11.27 4.89
CA PHE A 61 -8.97 -10.11 4.52
C PHE A 61 -9.68 -8.82 4.88
N GLN A 62 -8.99 -7.96 5.63
CA GLN A 62 -9.36 -6.56 5.83
C GLN A 62 -8.32 -5.70 5.11
N VAL A 63 -8.75 -4.94 4.10
CA VAL A 63 -7.88 -4.12 3.26
C VAL A 63 -8.19 -2.65 3.51
N TYR A 64 -7.14 -1.88 3.82
CA TYR A 64 -7.17 -0.44 3.94
C TYR A 64 -6.46 0.18 2.74
N LEU A 65 -7.19 0.95 1.95
CA LEU A 65 -6.67 1.75 0.85
C LEU A 65 -6.46 3.17 1.37
N ASN A 66 -5.21 3.58 1.56
CA ASN A 66 -4.90 4.90 2.10
C ASN A 66 -4.39 5.85 1.02
N ASP A 67 -4.87 7.08 1.06
CA ASP A 67 -4.33 8.21 0.32
C ASP A 67 -4.75 9.53 0.99
N LEU A 68 -4.25 10.65 0.48
CA LEU A 68 -4.59 11.99 0.94
C LEU A 68 -6.10 12.28 0.75
N PRO A 69 -6.67 13.21 1.54
CA PRO A 69 -8.09 13.61 1.40
C PRO A 69 -8.51 14.09 0.01
N GLY A 70 -7.57 14.58 -0.80
CA GLY A 70 -7.84 14.99 -2.18
C GLY A 70 -7.93 13.84 -3.18
N ASN A 71 -7.65 12.60 -2.80
CA ASN A 71 -7.71 11.45 -3.70
C ASN A 71 -9.17 11.09 -4.07
N ASP A 72 -9.36 10.58 -5.29
CA ASP A 72 -10.67 10.19 -5.79
C ASP A 72 -11.07 8.76 -5.37
N PHE A 73 -11.32 8.59 -4.06
CA PHE A 73 -11.84 7.34 -3.52
C PHE A 73 -13.17 6.90 -4.16
N ASN A 74 -13.96 7.83 -4.72
CA ASN A 74 -15.21 7.46 -5.38
C ASN A 74 -14.95 6.60 -6.62
N THR A 75 -13.90 6.89 -7.38
CA THR A 75 -13.50 6.04 -8.52
C THR A 75 -13.15 4.63 -8.06
N ILE A 76 -12.41 4.50 -6.95
CA ILE A 76 -12.08 3.19 -6.37
C ILE A 76 -13.37 2.45 -5.96
N PHE A 77 -14.24 3.10 -5.19
CA PHE A 77 -15.47 2.49 -4.66
C PHE A 77 -16.46 2.09 -5.76
N ARG A 78 -16.53 2.85 -6.87
CA ARG A 78 -17.32 2.46 -8.05
C ARG A 78 -16.76 1.21 -8.75
N SER A 79 -15.44 1.03 -8.75
CA SER A 79 -14.78 -0.12 -9.37
C SER A 79 -14.85 -1.40 -8.51
N TRP A 80 -15.08 -1.26 -7.20
CA TRP A 80 -15.05 -2.35 -6.22
C TRP A 80 -15.99 -3.52 -6.54
N PRO A 81 -17.30 -3.34 -6.85
CA PRO A 81 -18.19 -4.46 -7.08
C PRO A 81 -17.72 -5.39 -8.21
N ARG A 82 -17.22 -4.80 -9.30
CA ARG A 82 -16.66 -5.54 -10.44
C ARG A 82 -15.37 -6.27 -10.04
N PHE A 83 -14.49 -5.60 -9.31
CA PHE A 83 -13.26 -6.21 -8.82
C PHE A 83 -13.53 -7.40 -7.90
N HIS A 84 -14.42 -7.25 -6.92
CA HIS A 84 -14.80 -8.31 -6.00
C HIS A 84 -15.42 -9.51 -6.72
N ALA A 85 -16.29 -9.26 -7.70
CA ALA A 85 -16.87 -10.31 -8.54
C ALA A 85 -15.79 -11.08 -9.32
N ASN A 86 -14.83 -10.37 -9.92
CA ASN A 86 -13.71 -11.01 -10.63
C ASN A 86 -12.84 -11.84 -9.69
N LEU A 87 -12.48 -11.31 -8.53
CA LEU A 87 -11.68 -12.02 -7.53
C LEU A 87 -12.38 -13.31 -7.08
N ARG A 88 -13.70 -13.24 -6.84
CA ARG A 88 -14.51 -14.40 -6.48
C ARG A 88 -14.65 -15.41 -7.61
N ASN A 89 -14.80 -14.97 -8.86
CA ASN A 89 -14.88 -15.86 -10.02
C ASN A 89 -13.57 -16.62 -10.25
N GLU A 90 -12.42 -15.96 -10.05
CA GLU A 90 -11.11 -16.59 -10.21
C GLU A 90 -10.79 -17.58 -9.09
N MET A 91 -11.23 -17.30 -7.86
CA MET A 91 -10.80 -18.03 -6.67
C MET A 91 -11.85 -19.01 -6.13
N GLY A 92 -13.12 -18.85 -6.52
CA GLY A 92 -14.23 -19.71 -6.15
C GLY A 92 -14.46 -19.75 -4.64
N SER A 93 -14.82 -20.94 -4.14
CA SER A 93 -15.08 -21.20 -2.71
C SER A 93 -13.84 -21.08 -1.82
N ALA A 94 -12.63 -21.09 -2.40
CA ALA A 94 -11.38 -21.00 -1.65
C ALA A 94 -11.07 -19.57 -1.15
N LEU A 95 -11.80 -18.55 -1.66
CA LEU A 95 -11.65 -17.17 -1.20
C LEU A 95 -12.46 -16.95 0.07
N GLY A 96 -11.76 -16.64 1.15
CA GLY A 96 -12.32 -16.16 2.40
C GLY A 96 -12.96 -14.76 2.26
N PRO A 97 -13.71 -14.30 3.28
CA PRO A 97 -14.33 -12.97 3.27
C PRO A 97 -13.31 -11.86 3.04
N CYS A 98 -13.69 -10.85 2.25
CA CYS A 98 -12.83 -9.72 1.89
C CYS A 98 -13.55 -8.40 2.13
N PHE A 99 -12.96 -7.54 2.98
CA PHE A 99 -13.48 -6.22 3.32
C PHE A 99 -12.50 -5.16 2.86
N PHE A 100 -13.01 -4.10 2.23
CA PHE A 100 -12.21 -3.00 1.70
C PHE A 100 -12.69 -1.69 2.30
N THR A 101 -11.75 -0.86 2.74
CA THR A 101 -12.02 0.41 3.40
C THR A 101 -11.08 1.48 2.87
N GLY A 102 -11.62 2.64 2.49
CA GLY A 102 -10.79 3.82 2.21
C GLY A 102 -10.39 4.51 3.51
N THR A 103 -9.10 4.84 3.65
CA THR A 103 -8.55 5.53 4.80
C THR A 103 -7.94 6.85 4.34
N SER A 104 -8.67 7.95 4.53
CA SER A 104 -8.20 9.26 4.11
C SER A 104 -7.22 9.85 5.14
N GLY A 105 -6.05 10.30 4.69
CA GLY A 105 -5.07 10.97 5.53
C GLY A 105 -3.63 10.79 5.03
N SER A 106 -2.74 11.62 5.56
CA SER A 106 -1.30 11.49 5.34
C SER A 106 -0.76 10.24 6.05
N PHE A 107 -0.01 9.40 5.36
CA PHE A 107 0.69 8.26 5.98
C PHE A 107 1.92 8.67 6.80
N TYR A 108 2.26 9.97 6.83
CA TYR A 108 3.22 10.52 7.80
C TYR A 108 2.60 10.75 9.18
N ASP A 109 1.28 10.60 9.30
CA ASP A 109 0.53 10.67 10.56
C ASP A 109 -0.05 9.32 10.95
N ARG A 110 -0.62 9.22 12.16
CA ARG A 110 -1.29 8.00 12.62
C ARG A 110 -2.60 7.79 11.86
N LEU A 111 -2.66 6.72 11.06
CA LEU A 111 -3.86 6.31 10.32
C LEU A 111 -4.61 5.15 10.98
N PHE A 112 -3.91 4.30 11.71
CA PHE A 112 -4.45 3.03 12.22
C PHE A 112 -4.24 2.90 13.73
N ALA A 113 -5.05 2.05 14.35
CA ALA A 113 -4.89 1.69 15.75
C ALA A 113 -3.59 0.92 15.96
N THR A 114 -3.09 0.94 17.19
CA THR A 114 -1.92 0.13 17.58
C THR A 114 -2.22 -1.35 17.34
N GLU A 115 -1.25 -2.09 16.78
CA GLU A 115 -1.32 -3.53 16.53
C GLU A 115 -2.50 -4.00 15.65
N SER A 116 -3.05 -3.13 14.79
CA SER A 116 -4.20 -3.48 13.94
C SER A 116 -3.84 -4.00 12.54
N LEU A 117 -2.58 -3.87 12.11
CA LEU A 117 -2.11 -4.25 10.78
C LEU A 117 -1.16 -5.43 10.82
N HIS A 118 -1.26 -6.31 9.83
CA HIS A 118 -0.34 -7.42 9.65
C HIS A 118 0.66 -7.11 8.53
N PHE A 119 0.17 -6.55 7.42
CA PHE A 119 0.99 -6.26 6.25
C PHE A 119 0.80 -4.82 5.78
N VAL A 120 1.89 -4.13 5.48
CA VAL A 120 1.87 -2.76 4.94
C VAL A 120 2.61 -2.76 3.61
N HIS A 121 1.96 -2.22 2.59
CA HIS A 121 2.50 -2.01 1.27
C HIS A 121 2.52 -0.50 0.96
N SER A 122 3.58 -0.04 0.31
CA SER A 122 3.62 1.27 -0.33
C SER A 122 4.49 1.17 -1.57
N SER A 123 4.04 1.74 -2.69
CA SER A 123 4.76 1.70 -3.95
C SER A 123 4.63 3.06 -4.63
N TYR A 124 5.77 3.71 -4.90
CA TYR A 124 5.83 5.04 -5.53
C TYR A 124 5.14 6.16 -4.74
N SER A 125 5.09 6.07 -3.40
CA SER A 125 4.45 7.09 -2.55
C SER A 125 5.43 7.74 -1.58
N LEU A 126 6.40 6.98 -1.05
CA LEU A 126 7.36 7.47 -0.04
C LEU A 126 8.33 8.56 -0.53
N HIS A 127 8.45 8.77 -1.84
CA HIS A 127 9.32 9.82 -2.37
C HIS A 127 8.69 11.22 -2.29
N PHE A 128 7.38 11.31 -2.04
CA PHE A 128 6.68 12.57 -1.84
C PHE A 128 6.90 13.07 -0.41
N LEU A 129 7.58 14.20 -0.27
CA LEU A 129 7.78 14.83 1.04
C LEU A 129 6.47 15.40 1.60
N SER A 130 6.36 15.44 2.92
CA SER A 130 5.19 15.96 3.63
C SER A 130 4.95 17.46 3.44
N LYS A 131 6.01 18.24 3.18
CA LYS A 131 5.95 19.69 3.00
C LYS A 131 7.11 20.17 2.12
N VAL A 132 7.00 21.38 1.59
CA VAL A 132 8.15 22.09 1.03
C VAL A 132 8.97 22.69 2.18
N PHE A 133 10.29 22.80 2.01
CA PHE A 133 11.19 23.34 3.03
C PHE A 133 11.63 24.77 2.71
N ASP A 134 12.00 25.50 3.77
CA ASP A 134 12.52 26.86 3.68
C ASP A 134 13.90 26.88 3.02
N GLY A 135 14.10 27.82 2.09
CA GLY A 135 15.35 27.93 1.33
C GLY A 135 15.36 27.20 -0.01
N ILE A 136 14.23 26.60 -0.43
CA ILE A 136 14.07 26.09 -1.80
C ILE A 136 14.25 27.17 -2.87
N GLU A 137 14.03 28.45 -2.52
CA GLU A 137 14.29 29.60 -3.40
C GLU A 137 15.75 29.70 -3.86
N SER A 138 16.68 29.11 -3.10
CA SER A 138 18.09 29.02 -3.49
C SER A 138 18.34 28.00 -4.60
N ASN A 139 17.40 27.09 -4.87
CA ASN A 139 17.46 26.09 -5.94
C ASN A 139 17.03 26.69 -7.29
N LYS A 140 17.69 27.77 -7.70
CA LYS A 140 17.34 28.49 -8.93
C LYS A 140 17.36 27.56 -10.14
N GLN A 141 16.38 27.72 -11.03
CA GLN A 141 16.19 26.95 -12.27
C GLN A 141 15.81 25.48 -12.11
N ASN A 142 15.68 24.98 -10.88
CA ASN A 142 15.28 23.60 -10.59
C ASN A 142 13.99 23.57 -9.75
N ILE A 143 13.13 22.59 -10.01
CA ILE A 143 11.88 22.36 -9.24
C ILE A 143 12.00 21.21 -8.23
N TYR A 144 13.13 20.49 -8.25
CA TYR A 144 13.48 19.38 -7.37
C TYR A 144 15.01 19.33 -7.18
N MET A 145 15.52 18.38 -6.39
CA MET A 145 16.95 18.08 -6.38
C MET A 145 17.44 17.69 -7.78
N ALA A 146 18.46 18.38 -8.25
CA ALA A 146 19.15 18.07 -9.48
C ALA A 146 20.66 18.04 -9.24
N SER A 147 21.41 17.50 -10.21
CA SER A 147 22.88 17.53 -10.17
C SER A 147 23.47 18.94 -10.15
N THR A 148 22.68 19.95 -10.56
CA THR A 148 23.04 21.38 -10.53
C THR A 148 22.57 22.10 -9.27
N SER A 149 21.84 21.42 -8.37
CA SER A 149 21.36 22.03 -7.12
C SER A 149 22.51 22.35 -6.17
N PRO A 150 22.45 23.46 -5.41
CA PRO A 150 23.40 23.72 -4.35
C PRO A 150 23.44 22.59 -3.32
N GLN A 151 24.61 22.30 -2.75
CA GLN A 151 24.77 21.23 -1.75
C GLN A 151 23.87 21.44 -0.53
N SER A 152 23.64 22.69 -0.14
CA SER A 152 22.71 23.04 0.95
C SER A 152 21.28 22.56 0.66
N VAL A 153 20.80 22.72 -0.58
CA VAL A 153 19.48 22.26 -1.01
C VAL A 153 19.39 20.75 -0.94
N VAL A 154 20.38 20.04 -1.49
CA VAL A 154 20.43 18.56 -1.46
C VAL A 154 20.43 18.05 -0.02
N LYS A 155 21.21 18.69 0.85
CA LYS A 155 21.24 18.35 2.28
C LYS A 155 19.87 18.56 2.93
N THR A 156 19.19 19.68 2.69
CA THR A 156 17.86 19.92 3.27
C THR A 156 16.81 18.91 2.81
N TYR A 157 16.80 18.55 1.52
CA TYR A 157 15.94 17.47 1.03
C TYR A 157 16.21 16.15 1.73
N TYR A 158 17.48 15.79 1.95
CA TYR A 158 17.88 14.58 2.66
C TYR A 158 17.45 14.60 4.13
N ASP A 159 17.76 15.69 4.85
CA ASP A 159 17.40 15.87 6.26
C ASP A 159 15.88 15.79 6.45
N GLN A 160 15.11 16.36 5.52
CA GLN A 160 13.66 16.25 5.53
C GLN A 160 13.20 14.82 5.28
N PHE A 161 13.74 14.12 4.28
CA PHE A 161 13.38 12.73 4.01
C PHE A 161 13.62 11.85 5.25
N GLN A 162 14.77 12.01 5.93
CA GLN A 162 15.10 11.31 7.17
C GLN A 162 14.21 11.67 8.37
N THR A 163 13.62 12.87 8.39
CA THR A 163 12.69 13.24 9.47
C THR A 163 11.38 12.45 9.38
N TYR A 164 10.99 12.05 8.18
CA TYR A 164 9.70 11.41 7.91
C TYR A 164 9.81 9.90 7.59
N PHE A 165 11.04 9.36 7.53
CA PHE A 165 11.33 7.97 7.23
C PHE A 165 12.52 7.46 8.03
#